data_AF-A0A0U5JGF3-F1
#
_entry.id   AF-A0A0U5JGF3-F1
#
_cell.length_a   1.000
_cell.length_b   1.000
_cell.length_c   1.000
_cell.angle_alpha   90.00
_cell.angle_beta   90.00
_cell.angle_gamma   90.00
#
_symmetry.space_group_name_H-M   'P 1'
#
loop_
_entity.id
_entity.type
_entity.pdbx_description
1 polymer ?
#
loop_
_entity_poly.entity_id
_entity_poly.type
_entity_poly.pdbx_seq_one_letter_code
_entity_poly.pdbx_strand_id
1 'polypeptide(L)'
;MISATIIGRLTRDPEQQQVGQYNVTRFTVASNSTRKNREGEYDNTFVRCTVFGRQGDVIAQRFQKGQPIIVSGELSTSTWKDKQGQDRTSVEMSVQNFSFTLQDRFQNQSSGQDHVEEVSDDDMPF
;
A
#
# COMPACT_ATOMS: atom_id res chain seq x y z
N MET A 1 -12.55 6.17 -20.68
CA MET A 1 -11.67 6.19 -19.49
C MET A 1 -12.42 5.52 -18.35
N ILE A 2 -11.84 4.47 -17.77
CA ILE A 2 -12.42 3.75 -16.62
C ILE A 2 -11.70 4.25 -15.38
N SER A 3 -12.39 4.99 -14.51
CA SER A 3 -11.84 5.38 -13.21
C SER A 3 -12.30 4.41 -12.12
N ALA A 4 -11.43 4.14 -11.16
CA ALA A 4 -11.74 3.31 -10.02
C ALA A 4 -11.04 3.81 -8.76
N THR A 5 -11.58 3.43 -7.60
CA THR A 5 -10.96 3.60 -6.29
C THR A 5 -10.81 2.24 -5.64
N ILE A 6 -9.63 1.97 -5.10
CA ILE A 6 -9.31 0.71 -4.41
C ILE A 6 -8.96 1.05 -2.98
N ILE A 7 -9.56 0.30 -2.06
CA ILE A 7 -9.27 0.34 -0.63
C ILE A 7 -8.72 -1.02 -0.26
N GLY A 8 -7.51 -1.07 0.28
CA GLY A 8 -6.88 -2.35 0.56
C GLY A 8 -5.56 -2.21 1.30
N ARG A 9 -4.73 -3.24 1.18
CA ARG A 9 -3.40 -3.28 1.82
C ARG A 9 -2.31 -3.61 0.82
N LEU A 10 -1.12 -3.05 1.04
CA LEU A 10 0.07 -3.40 0.25
C LEU A 10 0.45 -4.85 0.52
N THR A 11 0.66 -5.65 -0.53
CA THR A 11 1.09 -7.05 -0.37
C THR A 11 2.60 -7.19 -0.15
N ARG A 12 3.35 -6.15 -0.50
CA ARG A 12 4.81 -6.02 -0.39
C ARG A 12 5.18 -4.54 -0.33
N ASP A 13 6.43 -4.25 0.03
CA ASP A 13 6.96 -2.89 0.02
C ASP A 13 6.88 -2.28 -1.39
N PRO A 14 6.59 -0.96 -1.53
CA PRO A 14 6.62 -0.31 -2.83
C PRO A 14 8.01 -0.35 -3.45
N GLU A 15 8.08 -0.69 -4.73
CA GLU A 15 9.32 -0.72 -5.50
C GLU A 15 9.41 0.56 -6.32
N GLN A 16 10.35 1.44 -5.97
CA GLN A 16 10.65 2.64 -6.74
C GLN A 16 11.79 2.40 -7.72
N GLN A 17 11.59 2.80 -8.97
CA GLN A 17 12.56 2.71 -10.04
C GLN A 17 12.57 3.99 -10.86
N GLN A 18 13.76 4.44 -11.27
CA GLN A 18 13.88 5.52 -12.24
C GLN A 18 13.67 4.97 -13.67
N VAL A 19 12.76 5.58 -14.42
CA VAL A 19 12.45 5.24 -15.81
C VAL A 19 12.57 6.51 -16.64
N GLY A 20 13.66 6.62 -17.40
CA GLY A 20 14.01 7.85 -18.11
C GLY A 20 14.24 8.99 -17.12
N GLN A 21 13.49 10.09 -17.27
CA GLN A 21 13.58 11.25 -16.38
C GLN A 21 12.61 11.17 -15.18
N TYR A 22 11.77 10.15 -15.09
CA TYR A 22 10.71 10.06 -14.08
C TYR A 22 10.99 8.96 -13.06
N ASN A 23 10.62 9.22 -11.80
CA ASN A 23 10.49 8.16 -10.81
C ASN A 23 9.14 7.46 -10.97
N VAL A 24 9.19 6.14 -11.00
CA VAL A 24 8.01 5.27 -11.09
C VAL A 24 7.99 4.38 -9.88
N THR A 25 6.90 4.39 -9.13
CA THR A 25 6.71 3.51 -7.98
C THR A 25 5.64 2.48 -8.32
N ARG A 26 5.95 1.20 -8.08
CA ARG A 26 5.04 0.08 -8.34
C ARG A 26 4.76 -0.67 -7.06
N PHE A 27 3.49 -1.00 -6.85
CA PHE A 27 3.05 -1.76 -5.69
C PHE A 27 1.78 -2.55 -6.05
N THR A 28 1.41 -3.49 -5.20
CA THR A 28 0.20 -4.30 -5.40
C THR A 28 -0.70 -4.13 -4.19
N VAL A 29 -1.97 -3.79 -4.45
CA VAL A 29 -2.99 -3.64 -3.42
C VAL A 29 -3.87 -4.89 -3.42
N ALA A 30 -3.98 -5.54 -2.26
CA ALA A 30 -4.98 -6.57 -2.02
C ALA A 30 -6.25 -5.92 -1.46
N SER A 31 -7.35 -6.10 -2.16
CA SER A 31 -8.69 -5.69 -1.75
C SER A 31 -9.53 -6.92 -1.48
N ASN A 32 -9.98 -7.07 -0.24
CA ASN A 32 -10.79 -8.21 0.17
C ASN A 32 -12.26 -7.94 -0.18
N SER A 33 -12.95 -8.96 -0.67
CA SER A 33 -14.40 -8.92 -0.86
C SER A 33 -15.10 -8.85 0.50
N THR A 34 -16.19 -8.09 0.58
CA THR A 34 -17.07 -8.09 1.76
C THR A 34 -18.03 -9.28 1.77
N ARG A 35 -18.17 -9.97 0.62
CA ARG A 35 -19.05 -11.12 0.44
C ARG A 35 -18.24 -12.39 0.33
N LYS A 36 -18.73 -13.45 0.97
CA LYS A 36 -18.19 -14.80 0.82
C LYS A 36 -18.62 -15.39 -0.52
N ASN A 37 -17.73 -16.18 -1.13
CA ASN A 37 -18.02 -16.97 -2.31
C ASN A 37 -18.92 -18.18 -1.94
N ARG A 38 -19.26 -19.02 -2.93
CA ARG A 38 -20.13 -20.20 -2.72
C ARG A 38 -19.55 -21.22 -1.74
N GLU A 39 -18.24 -21.20 -1.52
CA GLU A 39 -17.51 -22.10 -0.64
C GLU A 39 -17.35 -21.53 0.78
N GLY A 40 -17.84 -20.30 1.02
CA GLY A 40 -17.81 -19.65 2.32
C GLY A 40 -16.52 -18.87 2.61
N GLU A 41 -15.65 -18.70 1.62
CA GLU A 41 -14.38 -17.97 1.72
C GLU A 41 -14.49 -16.53 1.19
N TYR A 42 -13.60 -15.64 1.66
CA TYR A 42 -13.52 -14.27 1.14
C TYR A 42 -12.56 -14.21 -0.04
N ASP A 43 -13.06 -13.78 -1.20
CA ASP A 43 -12.21 -13.58 -2.38
C ASP A 43 -11.36 -12.32 -2.22
N ASN A 44 -10.09 -12.41 -2.61
CA ASN A 44 -9.16 -11.28 -2.63
C ASN A 44 -8.84 -10.90 -4.07
N THR A 45 -8.99 -9.61 -4.39
CA THR A 45 -8.56 -9.05 -5.67
C THR A 45 -7.22 -8.37 -5.49
N PHE A 46 -6.27 -8.69 -6.37
CA PHE A 46 -4.94 -8.09 -6.38
C PHE A 46 -4.80 -7.17 -7.58
N VAL A 47 -4.55 -5.89 -7.33
CA VAL A 47 -4.40 -4.90 -8.40
C VAL A 47 -3.01 -4.32 -8.38
N ARG A 48 -2.31 -4.41 -9.52
CA ARG A 48 -1.02 -3.76 -9.72
C ARG A 48 -1.22 -2.28 -9.93
N CYS A 49 -0.57 -1.47 -9.11
CA CYS A 49 -0.66 -0.03 -9.15
C CYS A 49 0.69 0.55 -9.60
N THR A 50 0.64 1.49 -10.53
CA THR A 50 1.78 2.28 -10.99
C THR A 50 1.50 3.75 -10.72
N VAL A 51 2.43 4.45 -10.11
CA VAL A 51 2.33 5.88 -9.81
C VAL A 51 3.60 6.59 -10.27
N PHE A 52 3.44 7.77 -10.85
CA PHE A 52 4.53 8.57 -11.39
C PHE A 52 4.82 9.80 -10.52
N GLY A 53 6.07 10.23 -10.50
CA GLY A 53 6.50 11.48 -9.90
C GLY A 53 6.31 11.53 -8.38
N ARG A 54 6.01 12.74 -7.86
CA ARG A 54 6.02 13.04 -6.42
C ARG A 54 5.12 12.14 -5.58
N GLN A 55 3.95 11.74 -6.10
CA GLN A 55 3.05 10.84 -5.37
C GLN A 55 3.71 9.47 -5.15
N GLY A 56 4.45 8.98 -6.14
CA GLY A 56 5.24 7.76 -6.03
C GLY A 56 6.35 7.86 -4.99
N ASP A 57 7.08 8.98 -4.99
CA ASP A 57 8.13 9.23 -3.98
C ASP A 57 7.57 9.18 -2.56
N VAL A 58 6.40 9.80 -2.33
CA VAL A 58 5.75 9.76 -1.01
C VAL A 58 5.30 8.34 -0.66
N ILE A 59 4.71 7.61 -1.61
CA ILE A 59 4.28 6.22 -1.37
C ILE A 59 5.49 5.34 -1.00
N ALA A 60 6.58 5.44 -1.75
CA ALA A 60 7.80 4.66 -1.51
C ALA A 60 8.43 4.96 -0.14
N GLN A 61 8.32 6.19 0.35
CA GLN A 61 8.91 6.61 1.64
C GLN A 61 8.00 6.33 2.85
N ARG A 62 6.67 6.34 2.65
CA ARG A 62 5.70 6.34 3.76
C ARG A 62 4.91 5.05 3.90
N PHE A 63 4.91 4.19 2.88
CA PHE A 63 4.20 2.92 2.91
C PHE A 63 5.16 1.72 2.88
N GLN A 64 4.78 0.67 3.59
CA GLN A 64 5.43 -0.63 3.70
C GLN A 64 4.39 -1.74 3.54
N LYS A 65 4.87 -2.97 3.38
CA LYS A 65 4.06 -4.19 3.31
C LYS A 65 3.04 -4.23 4.44
N GLY A 66 1.80 -4.55 4.08
CA GLY A 66 0.68 -4.70 5.01
C GLY A 66 -0.02 -3.40 5.38
N GLN A 67 0.57 -2.23 5.09
CA GLN A 67 -0.09 -0.96 5.40
C GLN A 67 -1.35 -0.75 4.56
N PRO A 68 -2.42 -0.22 5.17
CA PRO A 68 -3.66 0.09 4.49
C PRO A 68 -3.55 1.37 3.66
N ILE A 69 -4.02 1.31 2.41
CA ILE A 69 -3.97 2.42 1.45
C ILE A 69 -5.31 2.57 0.73
N ILE A 70 -5.66 3.80 0.39
CA ILE A 70 -6.71 4.13 -0.57
C ILE A 70 -6.03 4.73 -1.80
N VAL A 71 -6.32 4.20 -2.98
CA VAL A 71 -5.80 4.73 -4.26
C VAL A 71 -6.93 4.96 -5.23
N SER A 72 -6.84 6.02 -6.02
CA SER A 72 -7.76 6.29 -7.13
C SER A 72 -7.00 6.65 -8.38
N GLY A 73 -7.56 6.26 -9.53
CA GLY A 73 -6.91 6.45 -10.81
C GLY A 73 -7.64 5.76 -11.95
N GLU A 74 -6.91 5.51 -13.03
CA GLU A 74 -7.42 4.89 -14.25
C GLU A 74 -7.04 3.41 -14.31
N LEU A 75 -8.01 2.55 -14.64
CA LEU A 75 -7.78 1.13 -14.89
C LEU A 75 -7.48 0.86 -16.35
N SER A 76 -6.48 0.02 -16.59
CA SER A 76 -6.15 -0.53 -17.89
C SER A 76 -5.98 -2.04 -17.81
N THR A 77 -6.21 -2.71 -18.94
CA THR A 77 -5.88 -4.12 -19.12
C THR A 77 -4.63 -4.22 -19.97
N SER A 78 -3.68 -5.04 -19.50
CA SER A 78 -2.47 -5.36 -20.24
C SER A 78 -2.43 -6.86 -20.50
N THR A 79 -2.09 -7.23 -21.73
CA THR A 79 -1.88 -8.63 -22.12
C THR A 79 -0.39 -8.88 -22.23
N TRP A 80 0.09 -9.92 -21.56
CA TRP A 80 1.48 -10.34 -21.60
C TRP A 80 1.57 -11.85 -21.80
N LYS A 81 2.68 -12.32 -22.37
CA LYS A 81 2.92 -13.76 -22.55
C LYS A 81 3.62 -14.33 -21.33
N ASP A 82 3.07 -15.39 -20.77
CA ASP A 82 3.76 -16.14 -19.74
C ASP A 82 4.93 -16.96 -20.30
N LYS A 83 5.70 -17.59 -19.42
CA LYS A 83 6.88 -18.39 -19.81
C LYS A 83 6.56 -19.56 -20.73
N GLN A 84 5.29 -19.96 -20.83
CA GLN A 84 4.81 -21.05 -21.68
C GLN A 84 4.22 -20.50 -23.00
N GLY A 85 4.28 -19.19 -23.23
CA GLY A 85 3.78 -18.53 -24.43
C GLY A 85 2.27 -18.29 -24.42
N GLN A 86 1.57 -18.54 -23.31
CA GLN A 86 0.14 -18.28 -23.19
C GLN A 86 -0.13 -16.81 -22.88
N ASP A 87 -1.15 -16.26 -23.52
CA ASP A 87 -1.58 -14.89 -23.26
C ASP A 87 -2.26 -14.80 -21.89
N ARG A 88 -1.78 -13.89 -21.05
CA ARG A 88 -2.31 -13.58 -19.74
C ARG A 88 -2.76 -12.13 -19.71
N THR A 89 -4.00 -11.91 -19.31
CA THR A 89 -4.54 -10.57 -19.06
C THR A 89 -4.30 -10.19 -17.61
N SER A 90 -3.94 -8.94 -17.38
CA SER A 90 -3.80 -8.38 -16.04
C SER A 90 -4.45 -7.01 -15.97
N VAL A 91 -5.15 -6.75 -14.88
CA VAL A 91 -5.73 -5.45 -14.57
C VAL A 91 -4.68 -4.63 -13.83
N GLU A 92 -4.40 -3.44 -14.33
CA GLU A 92 -3.43 -2.50 -13.78
C GLU A 92 -4.09 -1.15 -13.54
N MET A 93 -3.61 -0.42 -12.55
CA MET A 93 -4.08 0.93 -12.21
C MET A 93 -2.94 1.94 -12.36
N SER A 94 -3.19 3.00 -13.14
CA SER A 94 -2.40 4.22 -13.12
C SER A 94 -2.96 5.14 -12.04
N VAL A 95 -2.24 5.29 -10.93
CA VAL A 95 -2.70 6.01 -9.74
C VAL A 95 -2.53 7.52 -9.96
N GLN A 96 -3.59 8.27 -9.67
CA GLN A 96 -3.65 9.72 -9.76
C GLN A 96 -3.75 10.39 -8.38
N ASN A 97 -4.26 9.68 -7.38
CA ASN A 97 -4.35 10.13 -5.99
C ASN A 97 -4.27 8.94 -5.03
N PHE A 98 -3.79 9.21 -3.82
CA PHE A 98 -3.81 8.24 -2.73
C PHE A 98 -4.17 8.92 -1.40
N SER A 99 -4.57 8.12 -0.42
CA SER A 99 -4.84 8.57 0.94
C SER A 99 -4.45 7.51 1.96
N PHE A 100 -3.96 7.99 3.10
CA PHE A 100 -3.75 7.16 4.28
C PHE A 100 -5.10 6.80 4.91
N THR A 101 -5.20 5.60 5.49
CA THR A 101 -6.38 5.25 6.28
C THR A 101 -6.20 5.68 7.73
N LEU A 102 -7.32 5.77 8.48
CA LEU A 102 -7.29 6.15 9.90
C LEU A 102 -6.46 5.20 10.77
N GLN A 103 -6.31 3.93 10.37
CA GLN A 103 -5.53 2.94 11.11
C GLN A 103 -4.04 3.31 11.21
N ASP A 104 -3.51 3.99 10.19
CA ASP A 104 -2.10 4.36 10.10
C ASP A 104 -1.69 5.41 11.15
N ARG A 105 -2.67 6.18 11.66
CA ARG A 105 -2.42 7.19 12.70
C ARG A 105 -2.17 6.59 14.09
N PHE A 106 -2.64 5.36 14.33
CA PHE A 106 -2.55 4.72 15.65
C PHE A 106 -1.25 3.95 15.88
N GLN A 107 -0.56 3.51 14.82
CA GLN A 107 0.73 2.79 14.95
C GLN A 107 1.91 3.73 15.23
N ASN A 108 1.85 4.99 14.76
CA ASN A 108 2.94 5.95 14.97
C ASN A 108 2.95 6.61 16.37
N GLN A 109 2.04 6.22 17.28
CA GLN A 109 2.01 6.70 18.67
C GLN A 109 2.59 5.70 19.68
N SER A 110 2.86 4.44 19.29
CA SER A 110 3.30 3.39 20.21
C SER A 110 4.82 3.23 20.33
N SER A 111 5.60 4.02 19.57
CA SER A 111 7.08 3.98 19.58
C SER A 111 7.74 5.09 20.40
N GLY A 112 6.97 5.88 21.15
CA GLY A 112 7.48 6.75 22.21
C GLY A 112 7.60 5.96 23.51
N GLN A 113 8.77 5.40 23.76
CA GLN A 113 9.12 4.68 24.98
C GLN A 113 9.04 5.64 26.17
N ASP A 114 8.02 5.50 27.03
CA ASP A 114 7.97 6.11 28.35
C ASP A 114 9.11 5.51 29.18
N HIS A 115 10.27 6.17 29.15
CA HIS A 115 11.33 5.94 30.12
C HIS A 115 10.89 6.65 31.40
N VAL A 116 10.20 5.90 32.28
CA VAL A 116 10.01 6.35 33.65
C VAL A 116 11.38 6.21 34.31
N GLU A 117 12.11 7.32 34.44
CA GLU A 117 13.26 7.36 35.34
C GLU A 117 12.73 7.07 36.74
N GLU A 118 13.05 5.87 37.22
CA GLU A 118 12.80 5.43 38.58
C GLU A 118 13.66 6.32 39.49
N VAL A 119 13.05 7.38 40.01
CA VAL A 119 13.70 8.27 40.96
C VAL A 119 13.96 7.44 42.22
N SER A 120 15.21 7.09 42.46
CA SER A 120 15.63 6.44 43.70
C SER A 120 15.31 7.36 44.87
N ASP A 121 14.66 6.80 45.89
CA ASP A 121 14.23 7.50 47.11
C ASP A 121 15.38 8.24 47.85
N ASP A 122 16.64 7.97 47.50
CA ASP A 122 17.85 8.58 48.06
C ASP A 122 18.10 10.03 47.63
N ASP A 123 17.41 10.55 46.60
CA ASP A 123 17.62 11.91 46.06
C ASP A 123 16.57 12.95 46.51
N MET A 124 15.63 12.60 47.41
CA MET A 124 14.67 13.60 47.91
C MET A 124 15.26 14.44 49.06
N PRO A 125 15.38 15.77 48.91
CA PRO A 125 15.70 16.64 50.04
C PRO A 125 14.52 16.69 51.02
N PHE A 126 14.85 16.57 52.32
CA PHE A 126 13.92 16.67 53.45
C PHE A 126 13.19 18.02 53.56
#